data_AF-A0A8H4S3I9-F1
#
_entry.id   AF-A0A8H4S3I9-F1
#
_cell.length_a   1.000
_cell.length_b   1.000
_cell.length_c   1.000
_cell.angle_alpha   90.00
_cell.angle_beta   90.00
_cell.angle_gamma   90.00
#
_symmetry.space_group_name_H-M   'P 1'
#
loop_
_entity.id
_entity.type
_entity.pdbx_description
1 polymer ?
#
loop_
_entity_poly.entity_id
_entity_poly.type
_entity_poly.pdbx_seq_one_letter_code
_entity_poly.pdbx_strand_id
1 'polypeptide(L)'
;MSEEPIAWIPVCTAPDSVTKAKIIFACACTSVRNSNSDRDWNCQNWVGDALTELVKIGCLTKEERAAAISKMVETILEAELEDE
;
A
#
# COMPACT_ATOMS: atom_id res chain seq x y z
N MET A 1 11.28 16.15 -12.96
CA MET A 1 10.69 16.79 -11.77
C MET A 1 9.71 15.76 -11.24
N SER A 2 9.87 15.26 -10.01
CA SER A 2 8.89 14.32 -9.45
C SER A 2 7.64 15.12 -9.10
N GLU A 3 6.51 14.81 -9.75
CA GLU A 3 5.21 15.37 -9.41
C GLU A 3 4.85 15.03 -7.96
N GLU A 4 4.19 15.97 -7.28
CA GLU A 4 3.72 15.74 -5.92
C GLU A 4 2.55 14.74 -5.96
N PRO A 5 2.48 13.80 -5.00
CA PRO A 5 1.42 12.80 -5.00
C PRO A 5 0.06 13.46 -4.79
N ILE A 6 -0.95 12.96 -5.52
CA ILE A 6 -2.35 13.39 -5.44
C ILE A 6 -2.87 13.42 -4.00
N ALA A 7 -2.46 12.45 -3.17
CA ALA A 7 -2.72 12.46 -1.75
C ALA A 7 -1.69 11.63 -0.97
N TRP A 8 -1.45 12.04 0.29
CA TRP A 8 -0.82 11.18 1.29
C TRP A 8 -1.92 10.52 2.12
N ILE A 9 -1.93 9.19 2.17
CA ILE A 9 -2.88 8.41 2.97
C ILE A 9 -2.17 7.94 4.25
N PRO A 10 -2.48 8.50 5.43
CA PRO A 10 -1.96 7.99 6.68
C PRO A 10 -2.49 6.58 6.94
N VAL A 11 -1.60 5.62 7.17
CA VAL A 11 -1.97 4.21 7.40
C VAL A 11 -2.01 3.87 8.88
N CYS A 12 -0.97 4.23 9.63
CA CYS A 12 -0.87 4.04 11.08
C CYS A 12 0.24 4.91 11.67
N THR A 13 0.34 4.93 13.00
CA THR A 13 1.60 5.28 13.67
C THR A 13 2.37 4.00 13.96
N ALA A 14 3.59 3.87 13.42
CA ALA A 14 4.40 2.67 13.60
C ALA A 14 4.71 2.44 15.10
N PRO A 15 4.46 1.24 15.64
CA PRO A 15 4.82 0.91 17.02
C PRO A 15 6.33 0.96 17.25
N ASP A 16 6.77 1.34 18.45
CA ASP A 16 8.21 1.43 18.80
C ASP A 16 8.97 0.10 18.62
N SER A 17 8.27 -1.03 18.70
CA SER A 17 8.82 -2.38 18.48
C SER A 17 9.10 -2.71 17.01
N VAL A 18 8.59 -1.90 16.08
CA VAL A 18 8.73 -2.08 14.63
C VAL A 18 9.69 -1.03 14.08
N THR A 19 10.87 -1.48 13.65
CA THR A 19 11.87 -0.59 13.09
C THR A 19 11.57 -0.27 11.62
N LYS A 20 12.04 0.89 11.15
CA LYS A 20 12.02 1.26 9.72
C LYS A 20 12.60 0.16 8.82
N ALA A 21 13.66 -0.51 9.26
CA ALA A 21 14.29 -1.59 8.51
C ALA A 21 13.35 -2.80 8.32
N LYS A 22 12.56 -3.17 9.35
CA LYS A 22 11.55 -4.23 9.24
C LYS A 22 10.46 -3.87 8.23
N ILE A 23 9.99 -2.63 8.24
CA ILE A 23 8.97 -2.14 7.30
C ILE A 23 9.52 -2.20 5.86
N ILE A 24 10.71 -1.66 5.63
CA ILE A 24 11.36 -1.70 4.30
C ILE A 24 11.52 -3.15 3.82
N PHE A 25 12.01 -4.02 4.70
CA PHE A 25 12.22 -5.43 4.37
C PHE A 25 10.90 -6.14 4.02
N ALA A 26 9.84 -5.94 4.81
CA ALA A 26 8.53 -6.50 4.54
C ALA A 26 7.97 -6.06 3.18
N CYS A 27 8.05 -4.75 2.86
CA CYS A 27 7.64 -4.23 1.56
C CYS A 27 8.51 -4.81 0.43
N ALA A 28 9.83 -4.84 0.58
CA ALA A 28 10.75 -5.37 -0.44
C ALA A 28 10.56 -6.87 -0.72
N CYS A 29 10.15 -7.64 0.30
CA CYS A 29 9.83 -9.06 0.15
C CYS A 29 8.41 -9.33 -0.36
N THR A 30 7.57 -8.29 -0.50
CA THR A 30 6.22 -8.45 -1.06
C THR A 30 6.33 -8.81 -2.54
N SER A 31 5.79 -9.99 -2.89
CA SER A 31 5.94 -10.56 -4.23
C SER A 31 5.27 -9.69 -5.29
N VAL A 32 5.96 -9.50 -6.40
CA VAL A 32 5.43 -8.86 -7.60
C VAL A 32 5.02 -9.94 -8.59
N ARG A 33 3.78 -9.88 -9.09
CA ARG A 33 3.23 -10.87 -10.03
C ARG A 33 3.17 -10.26 -11.43
N ASN A 34 4.20 -10.53 -12.23
CA ASN A 34 4.37 -9.97 -13.58
C ASN A 34 4.40 -11.05 -14.68
N SER A 35 3.89 -12.25 -14.40
CA SER A 35 3.82 -13.27 -15.44
C SER A 35 2.68 -12.98 -16.42
N ASN A 36 2.71 -13.60 -17.60
CA ASN A 36 1.63 -13.44 -18.59
C ASN A 36 0.26 -13.95 -18.08
N SER A 37 0.24 -14.79 -17.03
CA SER A 37 -1.00 -15.22 -16.37
C SER A 37 -1.55 -14.23 -15.34
N ASP A 38 -0.78 -13.20 -14.96
CA ASP A 38 -1.16 -12.24 -13.91
C ASP A 38 -1.70 -10.93 -14.49
N ARG A 39 -2.40 -10.97 -15.63
CA ARG A 39 -2.80 -9.75 -16.38
C ARG A 39 -3.70 -8.80 -15.58
N ASP A 40 -4.47 -9.34 -14.63
CA ASP A 40 -5.37 -8.56 -13.79
C ASP A 40 -4.68 -8.03 -12.52
N TRP A 41 -3.44 -8.46 -12.24
CA TRP A 41 -2.69 -8.02 -11.07
C TRP A 41 -2.00 -6.70 -11.36
N ASN A 42 -2.17 -5.73 -10.46
CA ASN A 42 -1.63 -4.39 -10.61
C ASN A 42 -1.05 -3.85 -9.29
N CYS A 43 -0.64 -2.58 -9.30
CA CYS A 43 -0.03 -1.93 -8.14
C CYS A 43 -0.95 -1.88 -6.92
N GLN A 44 -2.27 -1.78 -7.08
CA GLN A 44 -3.22 -1.78 -5.96
C GLN A 44 -3.23 -3.16 -5.27
N ASN A 45 -3.12 -4.24 -6.04
CA ASN A 45 -2.96 -5.58 -5.46
C ASN A 45 -1.67 -5.69 -4.65
N TRP A 46 -0.56 -5.17 -5.19
CA TRP A 46 0.72 -5.14 -4.47
C TRP A 46 0.63 -4.37 -3.14
N VAL A 47 -0.01 -3.20 -3.14
CA VAL A 47 -0.22 -2.41 -1.91
C VAL A 47 -1.02 -3.23 -0.88
N GLY A 48 -2.08 -3.92 -1.32
CA GLY A 48 -2.85 -4.82 -0.45
C GLY A 48 -2.03 -5.96 0.14
N ASP A 49 -1.12 -6.55 -0.64
CA ASP A 49 -0.21 -7.60 -0.18
C ASP A 49 0.86 -7.03 0.78
N ALA A 50 1.45 -5.87 0.47
CA ALA A 50 2.45 -5.22 1.31
C ALA A 50 1.89 -4.85 2.69
N LEU A 51 0.69 -4.26 2.74
CA LEU A 51 0.00 -3.97 3.99
C LEU A 51 -0.31 -5.27 4.77
N THR A 52 -0.53 -6.39 4.09
CA THR A 52 -0.69 -7.70 4.74
C THR A 52 0.60 -8.16 5.41
N GLU A 53 1.76 -7.97 4.76
CA GLU A 53 3.05 -8.26 5.38
C GLU A 53 3.32 -7.36 6.59
N LEU A 54 2.91 -6.08 6.53
CA LEU A 54 3.01 -5.18 7.67
C LEU A 54 2.13 -5.60 8.86
N VAL A 55 0.95 -6.19 8.61
CA VAL A 55 0.14 -6.81 9.68
C VAL A 55 0.89 -7.98 10.32
N LYS A 56 1.53 -8.83 9.51
CA LYS A 56 2.25 -10.02 10.03
C LYS A 56 3.41 -9.68 10.96
N ILE A 57 4.10 -8.57 10.70
CA ILE A 57 5.20 -8.10 11.56
C ILE A 57 4.72 -7.23 12.75
N GLY A 58 3.39 -7.08 12.91
CA GLY A 58 2.79 -6.29 13.99
C GLY A 58 2.88 -4.78 13.79
N CYS A 59 3.14 -4.30 12.57
CA CYS A 59 3.14 -2.87 12.27
C CYS A 59 1.72 -2.31 12.13
N LEU A 60 0.79 -3.13 11.62
CA LEU A 60 -0.60 -2.78 11.39
C LEU A 60 -1.54 -3.78 12.07
N THR A 61 -2.71 -3.29 12.45
CA THR A 61 -3.89 -4.12 12.69
C THR A 61 -4.57 -4.49 11.36
N LYS A 62 -5.45 -5.49 11.39
CA LYS A 62 -6.23 -5.88 10.20
C LYS A 62 -7.20 -4.77 9.79
N GLU A 63 -7.69 -4.04 10.79
CA GLU A 63 -8.63 -2.94 10.68
C GLU A 63 -7.96 -1.73 10.00
N GLU A 64 -6.75 -1.35 10.43
CA GLU A 64 -5.97 -0.29 9.78
C GLU A 64 -5.61 -0.65 8.33
N ARG A 65 -5.25 -1.91 8.07
CA ARG A 65 -5.04 -2.39 6.69
C ARG A 65 -6.31 -2.21 5.84
N ALA A 66 -7.46 -2.62 6.35
CA ALA A 66 -8.72 -2.52 5.61
C ALA A 66 -9.09 -1.05 5.35
N ALA A 67 -8.96 -0.19 6.36
CA ALA A 67 -9.22 1.24 6.24
C ALA A 67 -8.30 1.91 5.21
N ALA A 68 -7.01 1.56 5.20
CA ALA A 68 -6.05 2.10 4.23
C ALA A 68 -6.40 1.72 2.79
N ILE A 69 -6.82 0.47 2.56
CA ILE A 69 -7.27 0.02 1.23
C ILE A 69 -8.56 0.72 0.81
N SER A 70 -9.55 0.84 1.69
CA SER A 70 -10.76 1.61 1.40
C SER A 70 -10.42 3.04 1.03
N LYS A 71 -9.51 3.69 1.78
CA LYS A 71 -9.15 5.08 1.50
C LYS A 71 -8.40 5.26 0.19
N MET A 72 -7.53 4.31 -0.17
CA MET A 72 -6.87 4.30 -1.48
C MET A 72 -7.90 4.24 -2.61
N VAL A 73 -8.91 3.36 -2.50
CA VAL A 73 -9.98 3.25 -3.51
C VAL A 73 -10.82 4.52 -3.58
N GLU A 74 -11.23 5.07 -2.43
CA GLU A 74 -11.96 6.35 -2.37
C GLU A 74 -11.18 7.47 -3.07
N THR A 75 -9.90 7.65 -2.74
CA THR A 75 -9.06 8.69 -3.32
C THR A 75 -8.90 8.54 -4.84
N ILE A 76 -8.78 7.30 -5.35
CA ILE A 76 -8.69 7.05 -6.79
C ILE A 76 -10.02 7.38 -7.48
N LEU A 77 -11.16 7.10 -6.83
CA LEU A 77 -12.49 7.42 -7.38
C LEU A 77 -12.80 8.91 -7.36
N GLU A 78 -12.27 9.64 -6.38
CA GLU A 78 -12.42 11.09 -6.23
C GLU A 78 -11.42 11.89 -7.07
N ALA A 79 -10.38 11.24 -7.61
CA ALA A 79 -9.38 11.90 -8.43
C ALA A 79 -10.02 12.44 -9.72
N GLU A 80 -9.82 13.74 -9.98
CA GLU A 80 -10.17 14.33 -11.27
C GLU A 80 -9.29 13.71 -12.36
N LEU A 81 -9.88 13.42 -13.53
CA LEU A 81 -9.11 12.99 -14.69
C LEU A 81 -8.17 14.13 -15.10
N GLU A 82 -6.89 13.83 -15.33
CA GLU A 82 -5.99 14.81 -15.94
C GLU A 82 -6.58 15.19 -17.31
N ASP A 83 -6.94 16.46 -17.48
CA ASP A 83 -7.36 17.00 -18.78
C ASP A 83 -6.20 16.83 -19.78
N GLU A 84 -6.48 16.25 -20.96
CA GLU A 84 -5.50 16.00 -22.05
C GLU A 84 -4.77 17.27 -22.54
#